data_AF-A0A1G1XQW8-F1
#
_entry.id   AF-A0A1G1XQW8-F1
#
_cell.length_a   1.000
_cell.length_b   1.000
_cell.length_c   1.000
_cell.angle_alpha   90.00
_cell.angle_beta   90.00
_cell.angle_gamma   90.00
#
_symmetry.space_group_name_H-M   'P 1'
#
loop_
_entity.id
_entity.type
_entity.pdbx_description
1 polymer ?
#
loop_
_entity_poly.entity_id
_entity_poly.type
_entity_poly.pdbx_seq_one_letter_code
_entity_poly.pdbx_strand_id
1 'polypeptide(L)' 'MAYNDNGDRPQRQMFDVSSMGLKCAQCGADITELPFQPTADRPVYCRDCNRARKQNFRKRF' A
#
# COMPACT_ATOMS: atom_id res chain seq x y z
N MET A 1 38.96 -3.61 8.75
CA MET A 1 37.80 -4.50 8.55
C MET A 1 36.59 -3.66 8.19
N ALA A 2 35.89 -3.94 7.08
CA ALA A 2 34.68 -3.21 6.66
C ALA A 2 33.44 -4.04 7.02
N TYR A 3 32.61 -3.54 7.93
CA TYR A 3 31.37 -4.20 8.32
C TYR A 3 30.35 -4.04 7.19
N ASN A 4 30.17 -5.08 6.38
CA ASN A 4 29.06 -5.16 5.45
C ASN A 4 27.80 -5.58 6.23
N ASP A 5 27.13 -4.59 6.82
CA ASP A 5 25.78 -4.71 7.38
C ASP A 5 24.79 -4.81 6.21
N ASN A 6 24.58 -6.01 5.71
CA ASN A 6 23.62 -6.29 4.66
C ASN A 6 22.73 -7.47 5.09
N GLY A 7 21.45 -7.19 5.34
CA GLY A 7 20.44 -7.98 4.63
C GLY A 7 19.20 -8.43 5.36
N ASP A 8 19.10 -8.36 6.69
CA ASP A 8 17.88 -8.84 7.38
C ASP A 8 16.82 -7.73 7.46
N ARG A 9 16.30 -7.32 6.30
CA ARG A 9 15.09 -6.52 6.25
C ARG A 9 13.90 -7.48 6.35
N PRO A 10 13.07 -7.42 7.40
CA PRO A 10 11.92 -8.29 7.52
C PRO A 10 11.06 -8.18 6.26
N GLN A 11 10.67 -9.34 5.70
CA GLN A 11 9.83 -9.36 4.49
C GLN A 11 8.54 -8.60 4.78
N ARG A 12 8.22 -7.64 3.90
CA ARG A 12 6.96 -6.89 3.97
C ARG A 12 5.83 -7.88 3.70
N GLN A 13 5.10 -8.24 4.75
CA GLN A 13 3.93 -9.08 4.61
C GLN A 13 2.89 -8.34 3.77
N MET A 14 2.52 -8.94 2.62
CA MET A 14 1.41 -8.49 1.80
C MET A 14 0.20 -9.33 2.20
N PHE A 15 -0.88 -8.67 2.55
CA PHE A 15 -2.15 -9.31 2.89
C PHE A 15 -2.97 -9.42 1.60
N ASP A 16 -3.37 -10.65 1.27
CA ASP A 16 -4.38 -10.87 0.25
C ASP A 16 -5.75 -10.46 0.83
N VAL A 17 -6.37 -9.49 0.17
CA VAL A 17 -7.67 -8.92 0.53
C VAL A 17 -8.69 -9.13 -0.58
N SER A 18 -8.36 -9.95 -1.58
CA SER A 18 -9.23 -10.29 -2.71
C SER A 18 -10.56 -10.86 -2.22
N SER A 19 -10.51 -11.66 -1.14
CA SER A 19 -11.69 -12.25 -0.51
C SER A 19 -12.56 -11.27 0.29
N MET A 20 -12.06 -10.06 0.58
CA MET A 20 -12.80 -9.03 1.30
C MET A 20 -13.61 -8.12 0.36
N GLY A 21 -13.45 -8.25 -0.96
CA GLY A 21 -14.21 -7.47 -1.94
C GLY A 21 -14.03 -5.95 -1.79
N LEU A 22 -12.85 -5.52 -1.34
CA LEU A 22 -12.57 -4.11 -1.08
C LEU A 22 -12.54 -3.32 -2.38
N LYS A 23 -13.25 -2.19 -2.40
CA LYS A 23 -13.27 -1.26 -3.52
C LYS A 23 -12.52 0.00 -3.18
N CYS A 24 -11.77 0.50 -4.15
CA CYS A 24 -11.08 1.78 -4.03
C CYS A 24 -12.09 2.91 -3.85
N ALA A 25 -11.99 3.67 -2.76
CA ALA A 25 -12.90 4.78 -2.49
C ALA A 25 -12.78 5.95 -3.49
N GLN A 26 -11.76 5.96 -4.35
CA GLN A 26 -11.55 7.01 -5.35
C GLN A 26 -11.97 6.60 -6.77
N CYS A 27 -11.73 5.35 -7.17
CA CYS A 27 -12.00 4.89 -8.54
C CYS A 27 -12.94 3.68 -8.63
N GLY A 28 -13.32 3.07 -7.51
CA GLY A 28 -14.19 1.89 -7.49
C GLY A 28 -13.53 0.56 -7.91
N ALA A 29 -12.25 0.57 -8.26
CA ALA A 29 -11.52 -0.64 -8.65
C ALA A 29 -11.38 -1.63 -7.47
N ASP A 30 -11.43 -2.92 -7.78
CA ASP A 30 -11.24 -3.99 -6.81
C ASP A 30 -9.78 -4.06 -6.33
N ILE A 31 -9.61 -4.32 -5.04
CA ILE A 31 -8.31 -4.37 -4.37
C ILE A 31 -8.05 -5.81 -3.92
N THR A 32 -6.96 -6.37 -4.41
CA THR A 32 -6.57 -7.77 -4.16
C THR A 32 -5.45 -7.89 -3.14
N GLU A 33 -4.56 -6.90 -3.05
CA GLU A 33 -3.35 -6.98 -2.22
C GLU A 33 -3.09 -5.66 -1.50
N LEU A 34 -2.82 -5.72 -0.19
CA LEU A 34 -2.42 -4.55 0.60
C LEU A 34 -1.27 -4.88 1.56
N PRO A 35 -0.31 -3.96 1.76
CA PRO A 35 0.78 -4.16 2.72
C PRO A 35 0.34 -3.89 4.18
N PHE A 36 -0.94 -3.62 4.42
CA PHE A 36 -1.51 -3.39 5.72
C PHE A 36 -2.87 -4.08 5.80
N GLN A 37 -3.27 -4.44 7.01
CA GLN A 37 -4.58 -5.03 7.25
C GLN A 37 -5.65 -3.93 7.09
N PRO A 38 -6.62 -4.10 6.19
CA PRO A 38 -7.67 -3.09 5.96
C PRO A 38 -8.56 -3.00 7.21
N THR A 39 -8.79 -1.78 7.70
CA THR A 39 -9.70 -1.52 8.83
C THR A 39 -11.02 -0.97 8.30
N ALA A 40 -12.14 -1.31 8.96
CA ALA A 40 -13.46 -0.87 8.55
C ALA A 40 -13.69 0.65 8.72
N ASP A 41 -12.88 1.32 9.55
CA ASP A 41 -12.99 2.75 9.84
C ASP A 41 -12.46 3.68 8.75
N ARG A 42 -11.66 3.20 7.78
CA ARG A 42 -10.95 4.09 6.84
C ARG A 42 -11.11 3.67 5.38
N PRO A 43 -11.33 4.63 4.46
CA PRO A 43 -11.41 4.33 3.04
C PRO A 43 -10.06 3.80 2.52
N VAL A 44 -10.12 2.64 1.88
CA VAL A 44 -8.96 2.00 1.25
C VAL A 44 -8.82 2.52 -0.19
N TYR A 45 -7.57 2.72 -0.63
CA TYR A 45 -7.25 3.16 -1.98
C TYR A 45 -6.38 2.13 -2.68
N CYS A 46 -6.60 1.93 -3.98
CA CYS A 46 -5.72 1.11 -4.80
C CYS A 46 -4.32 1.72 -4.91
N ARG A 47 -3.35 0.90 -5.34
CA ARG A 47 -1.94 1.30 -5.49
C ARG A 47 -1.78 2.56 -6.33
N ASP A 48 -2.53 2.68 -7.42
CA ASP A 48 -2.49 3.82 -8.33
C ASP A 48 -3.03 5.11 -7.72
N CYS A 49 -4.21 5.06 -7.09
CA CYS A 49 -4.79 6.23 -6.42
C CYS A 49 -3.90 6.70 -5.26
N ASN A 50 -3.34 5.77 -4.48
CA ASN A 50 -2.40 6.10 -3.42
C ASN A 50 -1.10 6.70 -3.98
N ARG A 51 -0.57 6.17 -5.09
CA ARG A 51 0.63 6.69 -5.76
C ARG A 51 0.37 8.08 -6.33
N ALA A 52 -0.77 8.31 -6.98
CA ALA A 52 -1.16 9.63 -7.52
C ALA A 52 -1.28 10.67 -6.41
N ARG A 53 -1.94 10.33 -5.29
CA ARG A 53 -2.01 11.21 -4.11
C ARG A 53 -0.61 11.54 -3.58
N LYS A 54 0.25 10.55 -3.39
CA LYS A 54 1.65 10.78 -2.96
C LYS A 54 2.45 11.64 -3.93
N GLN A 55 2.24 11.50 -5.24
CA GLN A 55 2.90 12.32 -6.26
C GLN A 55 2.46 13.78 -6.19
N ASN A 56 1.16 14.05 -5.96
CA ASN A 56 0.66 15.41 -5.78
C ASN A 56 1.28 16.09 -4.55
N PHE A 57 1.51 15.35 -3.46
CA PHE A 57 2.20 15.89 -2.28
C PHE A 57 3.70 16.16 -2.51
N ARG A 58 4.34 15.40 -3.41
CA ARG A 58 5.78 15.54 -3.71
C ARG A 58 6.10 16.63 -4.73
N LYS A 59 5.15 16.99 -5.60
CA LYS A 59 5.31 18.02 -6.65
C LYS A 59 5.04 19.45 -6.19
N ARG A 60 4.70 19.65 -4.91
CA ARG A 60 4.37 20.97 -4.36
C ARG A 60 5.55 21.66 -3.67
N PHE A 61 6.76 21.15 -3.94
CA PHE A 61 8.05 21.72 -3.56
C PHE A 61 8.84 22.00 -4.82
#